data_AF-A0A8J7YAS9-F1
#
_entry.id   AF-A0A8J7YAS9-F1
#
_cell.length_a   1.000
_cell.length_b   1.000
_cell.length_c   1.000
_cell.angle_alpha   90.00
_cell.angle_beta   90.00
_cell.angle_gamma   90.00
#
_symmetry.space_group_name_H-M   'P 1'
#
loop_
_entity.id
_entity.type
_entity.pdbx_description
1 polymer ?
#
loop_
_entity_poly.entity_id
_entity_poly.type
_entity_poly.pdbx_seq_one_letter_code
_entity_poly.pdbx_strand_id
1 'polypeptide(L)'
;MKIKDTLKNNIFAEFTLNKSFNTYKGKLIKFDFNGPIEGVVMLNKKNHCYFYPLKALHMIKPENYIPTNILPKTSLPTNPKNIHVKEALSRIVGRTLKVGYNNPKTAYLGRLLGFTRGIFSWSIALEIHGEIVILINPNYFIYYGTKWNIPKNNSPYTPPMLINLTKTVNYLRKCLLDEVKLEYNFPRINIDNKAYIYPYGTISNDDHLKEQINTLLMEHGLYFRT
;
A
#
# COMPACT_ATOMS: atom_id res chain seq x y z
N MET A 1 -8.18 -2.25 15.93
CA MET A 1 -8.19 -0.95 15.23
C MET A 1 -8.09 -1.21 13.73
N LYS A 2 -8.72 -0.40 12.86
CA LYS A 2 -8.47 -0.51 11.41
C LYS A 2 -7.14 0.19 11.12
N ILE A 3 -6.33 -0.34 10.19
CA ILE A 3 -5.03 0.27 9.84
C ILE A 3 -5.20 1.69 9.26
N LYS A 4 -6.38 2.00 8.71
CA LYS A 4 -6.70 3.35 8.27
C LYS A 4 -6.67 4.37 9.43
N ASP A 5 -6.98 3.95 10.65
CA ASP A 5 -7.07 4.83 11.82
C ASP A 5 -5.67 5.16 12.39
N THR A 6 -4.65 4.34 12.08
CA THR A 6 -3.23 4.59 12.41
C THR A 6 -2.57 5.65 11.53
N LEU A 7 -3.19 6.03 10.42
CA LEU A 7 -2.59 6.92 9.41
C LEU A 7 -3.53 8.08 9.12
N LYS A 8 -3.24 9.26 9.67
CA LYS A 8 -3.88 10.50 9.21
C LYS A 8 -3.28 10.93 7.87
N ASN A 9 -4.10 11.56 7.02
CA ASN A 9 -3.58 12.21 5.81
C ASN A 9 -2.57 13.30 6.19
N ASN A 10 -1.62 13.59 5.31
CA ASN A 10 -0.56 14.60 5.50
C ASN A 10 0.52 14.29 6.55
N ILE A 11 0.74 13.02 6.89
CA ILE A 11 1.83 12.58 7.78
C ILE A 11 3.15 12.38 7.01
N PHE A 12 4.31 12.61 7.63
CA PHE A 12 5.59 12.15 7.09
C PHE A 12 5.84 10.70 7.46
N ALA A 13 6.35 9.90 6.53
CA ALA A 13 6.71 8.53 6.83
C ALA A 13 7.90 8.05 6.02
N GLU A 14 8.45 6.94 6.50
CA GLU A 14 9.44 6.13 5.82
C GLU A 14 8.75 4.94 5.14
N PHE A 15 9.18 4.62 3.91
CA PHE A 15 8.67 3.49 3.12
C PHE A 15 9.83 2.63 2.71
N THR A 16 9.79 1.35 3.04
CA THR A 16 10.76 0.38 2.57
C THR A 16 10.16 -0.37 1.39
N LEU A 17 10.88 -0.43 0.28
CA LEU A 17 10.47 -1.20 -0.89
C LEU A 17 10.74 -2.70 -0.70
N ASN A 18 9.83 -3.55 -1.19
CA ASN A 18 9.94 -5.00 -1.07
C ASN A 18 11.08 -5.60 -1.91
N LYS A 19 11.36 -5.05 -3.09
CA LYS A 19 12.42 -5.62 -3.96
C LYS A 19 13.83 -5.21 -3.56
N SER A 20 14.04 -3.92 -3.28
CA SER A 20 15.38 -3.37 -3.04
C SER A 20 15.71 -3.18 -1.57
N PHE A 21 14.73 -3.25 -0.66
CA PHE A 21 14.88 -2.88 0.75
C PHE A 21 15.36 -1.44 0.97
N ASN A 22 15.33 -0.60 -0.07
CA ASN A 22 15.61 0.82 0.04
C ASN A 22 14.49 1.51 0.78
N THR A 23 14.87 2.40 1.70
CA THR A 23 13.94 3.23 2.46
C THR A 23 13.89 4.64 1.88
N TYR A 24 12.68 5.12 1.63
CA TYR A 24 12.41 6.48 1.14
C TYR A 24 11.60 7.25 2.18
N LYS A 25 11.82 8.56 2.25
CA LYS A 25 11.05 9.46 3.12
C LYS A 25 10.20 10.42 2.30
N GLY A 26 8.99 10.69 2.74
CA GLY A 26 8.13 11.67 2.08
C GLY A 26 6.84 11.96 2.85
N LYS A 27 6.13 12.97 2.38
CA LYS A 27 4.82 13.36 2.90
C LYS A 27 3.74 12.51 2.26
N LEU A 28 2.90 11.92 3.09
CA LEU A 28 1.79 11.08 2.70
C LEU A 28 0.56 11.90 2.40
N ILE A 29 0.09 11.83 1.18
CA ILE A 29 -1.11 12.55 0.77
C ILE A 29 -2.34 11.67 0.98
N LYS A 30 -2.23 10.40 0.58
CA LYS A 30 -3.34 9.45 0.66
C LYS A 30 -2.84 8.03 0.88
N PHE A 31 -3.65 7.27 1.59
CA PHE A 31 -3.54 5.83 1.72
C PHE A 31 -4.83 5.14 1.34
N ASP A 32 -4.70 4.05 0.58
CA ASP A 32 -5.80 3.13 0.36
C ASP A 32 -5.32 1.69 0.59
N PHE A 33 -5.96 1.01 1.55
CA PHE A 33 -5.68 -0.37 1.92
C PHE A 33 -6.75 -1.34 1.44
N ASN A 34 -7.90 -0.84 0.98
CA ASN A 34 -9.10 -1.65 0.73
C ASN A 34 -9.76 -1.37 -0.63
N GLY A 35 -9.36 -0.31 -1.32
CA GLY A 35 -9.91 0.06 -2.61
C GLY A 35 -9.24 -0.64 -3.81
N PRO A 36 -9.73 -0.39 -5.03
CA PRO A 36 -9.18 -0.98 -6.25
C PRO A 36 -7.75 -0.50 -6.56
N ILE A 37 -7.31 0.60 -5.94
CA ILE A 37 -5.99 1.21 -6.14
C ILE A 37 -5.21 1.15 -4.82
N GLU A 38 -5.10 -0.05 -4.24
CA GLU A 38 -4.35 -0.27 -3.01
C GLU A 38 -2.92 0.26 -3.11
N GLY A 39 -2.64 1.31 -2.34
CA GLY A 39 -1.35 1.96 -2.39
C GLY A 39 -1.28 3.26 -1.61
N VAL A 40 -0.16 3.93 -1.82
CA VAL A 40 0.24 5.14 -1.11
C VAL A 40 0.55 6.22 -2.13
N VAL A 41 -0.03 7.39 -1.94
CA VAL A 41 0.33 8.61 -2.66
C VAL A 41 1.27 9.41 -1.80
N MET A 42 2.49 9.65 -2.29
CA MET A 42 3.56 10.30 -1.54
C MET A 42 4.17 11.45 -2.34
N LEU A 43 4.42 12.57 -1.66
CA LEU A 43 5.27 13.66 -2.13
C LEU A 43 6.67 13.54 -1.55
N ASN A 44 7.67 13.49 -2.41
CA ASN A 44 9.06 13.51 -1.99
C ASN A 44 9.52 14.92 -1.60
N LYS A 45 10.79 15.06 -1.19
CA LYS A 45 11.40 16.37 -0.86
C LYS A 45 11.40 17.40 -2.00
N LYS A 46 11.28 16.95 -3.25
CA LYS A 46 11.18 17.81 -4.45
C LYS A 46 9.72 18.06 -4.89
N ASN A 47 8.74 17.74 -4.04
CA ASN A 47 7.31 17.80 -4.35
C ASN A 47 6.89 16.97 -5.58
N HIS A 48 7.66 15.96 -5.95
CA HIS A 48 7.24 15.00 -6.96
C HIS A 48 6.29 13.99 -6.31
N CYS A 49 5.16 13.79 -6.96
CA CYS A 49 4.11 12.87 -6.58
C CYS A 49 4.37 11.48 -7.16
N TYR A 50 4.37 10.49 -6.28
CA TYR A 50 4.51 9.09 -6.62
C TYR A 50 3.33 8.31 -6.08
N PHE A 51 2.88 7.34 -6.86
CA PHE A 51 2.00 6.29 -6.40
C PHE A 51 2.82 5.00 -6.19
N TYR A 52 2.79 4.47 -4.97
CA TYR A 52 3.40 3.20 -4.59
C TYR A 52 2.30 2.17 -4.33
N PRO A 53 2.13 1.12 -5.15
CA PRO A 53 1.18 0.06 -4.85
C PRO A 53 1.63 -0.70 -3.60
N LEU A 54 0.69 -1.15 -2.75
CA LEU A 54 1.04 -1.87 -1.51
C LEU A 54 1.89 -3.11 -1.79
N LYS A 55 1.67 -3.80 -2.93
CA LYS A 55 2.49 -4.94 -3.35
C LYS A 55 3.98 -4.62 -3.55
N ALA A 56 4.33 -3.37 -3.82
CA ALA A 56 5.72 -2.93 -3.96
C ALA A 56 6.37 -2.54 -2.62
N LEU A 57 5.57 -2.38 -1.56
CA LEU A 57 6.04 -1.97 -0.24
C LEU A 57 6.29 -3.19 0.65
N HIS A 58 7.33 -3.09 1.45
CA HIS A 58 7.64 -4.01 2.54
C HIS A 58 7.08 -3.47 3.86
N MET A 59 7.34 -2.19 4.11
CA MET A 59 7.08 -1.56 5.39
C MET A 59 6.75 -0.07 5.20
N ILE A 60 5.88 0.44 6.06
CA ILE A 60 5.57 1.86 6.20
C ILE A 60 5.73 2.22 7.68
N LYS A 61 6.56 3.22 7.98
CA LYS A 61 6.79 3.72 9.32
C LYS A 61 6.39 5.20 9.41
N PRO A 62 5.22 5.52 9.98
CA PRO A 62 4.79 6.90 10.19
C PRO A 62 5.69 7.60 11.21
N GLU A 63 6.14 8.81 10.92
CA GLU A 63 6.91 9.62 11.87
C GLU A 63 5.99 10.25 12.93
N ASN A 64 6.48 10.36 14.17
CA ASN A 64 5.83 11.02 15.30
C ASN A 64 4.43 10.51 15.66
N TYR A 65 4.10 9.26 15.32
CA TYR A 65 2.80 8.69 15.66
C TYR A 65 2.88 7.88 16.96
N ILE A 66 2.18 8.34 17.99
CA ILE A 66 2.07 7.66 19.28
C ILE A 66 1.00 6.56 19.18
N PRO A 67 1.32 5.30 19.50
CA PRO A 67 0.34 4.22 19.48
C PRO A 67 -0.79 4.47 20.48
N THR A 68 -2.02 4.25 20.04
CA THR A 68 -3.19 4.29 20.91
C THR A 68 -3.15 3.11 21.87
N ASN A 69 -3.62 3.33 23.11
CA ASN A 69 -3.79 2.25 24.07
C ASN A 69 -4.88 1.29 23.59
N ILE A 70 -4.46 0.09 23.19
CA ILE A 70 -5.35 -0.99 22.79
C ILE A 70 -5.43 -1.99 23.93
N LEU A 71 -6.63 -2.17 24.48
CA LEU A 71 -6.91 -3.22 25.44
C LEU A 71 -6.78 -4.59 24.74
N PRO A 72 -5.98 -5.51 25.30
CA PRO A 72 -5.81 -6.84 24.71
C PRO A 72 -7.14 -7.58 24.66
N LYS A 73 -7.43 -8.22 23.52
CA LYS A 73 -8.59 -9.10 23.39
C LYS A 73 -8.34 -10.48 24.03
N THR A 74 -9.42 -11.25 24.20
CA THR A 74 -9.47 -12.57 24.85
C THR A 74 -8.52 -13.59 24.24
N SER A 75 -8.19 -14.63 25.01
CA SER A 75 -7.29 -15.73 24.64
C SER A 75 -7.73 -16.50 23.39
N LEU A 76 -6.75 -17.15 22.76
CA LEU A 76 -7.00 -18.17 21.74
C LEU A 76 -7.65 -19.42 22.39
N PRO A 77 -8.49 -20.17 21.64
CA PRO A 77 -9.03 -21.43 22.12
C PRO A 77 -7.95 -22.51 22.25
N THR A 78 -8.30 -23.62 22.90
CA THR A 78 -7.40 -24.71 23.29
C THR A 78 -6.65 -25.37 22.13
N ASN A 79 -7.20 -25.35 20.90
CA ASN A 79 -6.50 -25.79 19.69
C ASN A 79 -6.37 -24.66 18.64
N PRO A 80 -5.37 -23.77 18.78
CA PRO A 80 -5.27 -22.55 17.99
C PRO A 80 -4.88 -22.78 16.52
N LYS A 81 -4.38 -23.97 16.17
CA LYS A 81 -3.85 -24.28 14.83
C LYS A 81 -4.91 -24.30 13.73
N ASN A 82 -6.17 -24.62 14.07
CA ASN A 82 -7.26 -24.76 13.10
C ASN A 82 -8.05 -23.46 12.86
N ILE A 83 -7.62 -22.36 13.45
CA ILE A 83 -8.31 -21.07 13.34
C ILE A 83 -7.84 -20.36 12.07
N HIS A 84 -8.79 -19.79 11.35
CA HIS A 84 -8.47 -18.95 10.20
C HIS A 84 -7.64 -17.72 10.61
N VAL A 85 -6.63 -17.37 9.82
CA VAL A 85 -5.68 -16.26 10.08
C VAL A 85 -6.35 -14.96 10.55
N LYS A 86 -7.42 -14.55 9.86
CA LYS A 86 -8.18 -13.34 10.21
C LYS A 86 -8.74 -13.40 11.64
N GLU A 87 -9.28 -14.55 12.01
CA GLU A 87 -9.85 -14.75 13.34
C GLU A 87 -8.74 -14.81 14.40
N ALA A 88 -7.66 -15.55 14.14
CA ALA A 88 -6.51 -15.63 15.04
C ALA A 88 -5.94 -14.23 15.34
N LEU A 89 -5.66 -13.43 14.29
CA LEU A 89 -5.19 -12.05 14.44
C LEU A 89 -6.19 -11.19 15.22
N SER A 90 -7.50 -11.36 15.00
CA SER A 90 -8.53 -10.57 15.69
C SER A 90 -8.60 -10.82 17.20
N ARG A 91 -8.28 -12.04 17.65
CA ARG A 91 -8.25 -12.42 19.07
C ARG A 91 -7.00 -11.93 19.78
N ILE A 92 -5.87 -11.86 19.07
CA ILE A 92 -4.56 -11.50 19.65
C ILE A 92 -4.19 -10.01 19.47
N VAL A 93 -5.11 -9.17 19.00
CA VAL A 93 -4.91 -7.71 18.99
C VAL A 93 -4.59 -7.22 20.40
N GLY A 94 -3.56 -6.38 20.51
CA GLY A 94 -2.99 -5.88 21.76
C GLY A 94 -1.90 -6.79 22.37
N ARG A 95 -1.58 -7.93 21.75
CA ARG A 95 -0.54 -8.87 22.22
C ARG A 95 0.71 -8.82 21.36
N THR A 96 1.84 -9.22 21.95
CA THR A 96 3.12 -9.35 21.24
C THR A 96 3.14 -10.60 20.39
N LEU A 97 3.52 -10.45 19.12
CA LEU A 97 3.70 -11.56 18.17
C LEU A 97 4.91 -11.30 17.27
N LYS A 98 5.42 -12.36 16.66
CA LYS A 98 6.46 -12.28 15.63
C LYS A 98 5.82 -12.35 14.25
N VAL A 99 6.06 -11.37 13.39
CA VAL A 99 5.60 -11.35 12.00
C VAL A 99 6.80 -11.55 11.08
N GLY A 100 6.68 -12.40 10.06
CA GLY A 100 7.83 -12.83 9.27
C GLY A 100 7.60 -12.84 7.76
N TYR A 101 8.72 -12.69 7.06
CA TYR A 101 8.86 -12.77 5.62
C TYR A 101 9.79 -13.93 5.27
N ASN A 102 9.48 -14.63 4.18
CA ASN A 102 10.31 -15.68 3.63
C ASN A 102 11.35 -15.12 2.67
N ASN A 103 11.03 -14.02 1.97
CA ASN A 103 11.94 -13.37 1.03
C ASN A 103 11.82 -11.84 1.07
N PRO A 104 12.89 -11.13 1.49
CA PRO A 104 14.05 -11.67 2.20
C PRO A 104 13.63 -12.21 3.56
N LYS A 105 14.43 -13.14 4.10
CA LYS A 105 14.16 -13.79 5.38
C LYS A 105 14.33 -12.79 6.53
N THR A 106 13.25 -12.11 6.88
CA THR A 106 13.20 -11.07 7.91
C THR A 106 12.03 -11.34 8.85
N ALA A 107 12.15 -10.91 10.11
CA ALA A 107 11.06 -11.02 11.06
C ALA A 107 11.09 -9.86 12.05
N TYR A 108 9.89 -9.45 12.46
CA TYR A 108 9.64 -8.31 13.32
C TYR A 108 8.89 -8.80 14.55
N LEU A 109 9.34 -8.37 15.73
CA LEU A 109 8.68 -8.65 17.00
C LEU A 109 8.05 -7.35 17.50
N GLY A 110 6.75 -7.37 17.77
CA GLY A 110 6.04 -6.17 18.22
C GLY A 110 4.66 -6.47 18.75
N ARG A 111 4.02 -5.48 19.34
CA ARG A 111 2.64 -5.57 19.82
C ARG A 111 1.68 -5.34 18.66
N LEU A 112 0.75 -6.27 18.43
CA LEU A 112 -0.26 -6.15 17.37
C LEU A 112 -1.22 -5.00 17.67
N LEU A 113 -1.22 -3.95 16.85
CA LEU A 113 -2.17 -2.85 16.96
C LEU A 113 -3.42 -3.10 16.11
N GLY A 114 -3.25 -3.77 14.97
CA GLY A 114 -4.34 -4.07 14.07
C GLY A 114 -3.85 -4.70 12.78
N PHE A 115 -4.81 -5.08 11.95
CA PHE A 115 -4.53 -5.66 10.65
C PHE A 115 -5.68 -5.36 9.70
N THR A 116 -5.39 -5.41 8.41
CA THR A 116 -6.35 -5.22 7.33
C THR A 116 -6.02 -6.21 6.23
N ARG A 117 -7.06 -6.83 5.65
CA ARG A 117 -6.97 -7.60 4.41
C ARG A 117 -7.66 -6.79 3.32
N GLY A 118 -6.88 -6.29 2.37
CA GLY A 118 -7.37 -5.67 1.14
C GLY A 118 -7.73 -6.71 0.08
N ILE A 119 -8.07 -6.22 -1.12
CA ILE A 119 -8.20 -6.94 -2.38
C ILE A 119 -6.85 -7.55 -2.80
N PHE A 120 -5.75 -6.80 -2.69
CA PHE A 120 -4.44 -7.19 -3.21
C PHE A 120 -3.43 -7.56 -2.12
N SER A 121 -3.61 -7.05 -0.91
CA SER A 121 -2.60 -7.13 0.13
C SER A 121 -3.13 -7.44 1.54
N TRP A 122 -2.22 -7.91 2.40
CA TRP A 122 -2.37 -7.88 3.84
C TRP A 122 -1.52 -6.77 4.42
N SER A 123 -2.05 -6.06 5.41
CA SER A 123 -1.29 -5.09 6.19
C SER A 123 -1.42 -5.44 7.66
N ILE A 124 -0.31 -5.41 8.39
CA ILE A 124 -0.24 -5.66 9.84
C ILE A 124 0.43 -4.48 10.51
N ALA A 125 -0.27 -3.80 11.41
CA ALA A 125 0.28 -2.72 12.21
C ALA A 125 0.83 -3.27 13.53
N LEU A 126 2.10 -3.04 13.77
CA LEU A 126 2.83 -3.38 14.99
C LEU A 126 3.28 -2.11 15.70
N GLU A 127 3.37 -2.18 17.02
CA GLU A 127 4.21 -1.30 17.81
C GLU A 127 5.53 -2.01 18.11
N ILE A 128 6.62 -1.35 17.74
CA ILE A 128 8.00 -1.83 17.94
C ILE A 128 8.77 -0.68 18.60
N HIS A 129 9.25 -0.88 19.82
CA HIS A 129 9.99 0.15 20.59
C HIS A 129 9.27 1.51 20.69
N GLY A 130 7.94 1.49 20.86
CA GLY A 130 7.12 2.71 20.97
C GLY A 130 6.77 3.37 19.63
N GLU A 131 7.25 2.83 18.51
CA GLU A 131 6.96 3.34 17.17
C GLU A 131 5.95 2.45 16.44
N ILE A 132 5.11 3.05 15.59
CA ILE A 132 4.21 2.29 14.72
C ILE A 132 4.94 1.86 13.46
N VAL A 133 4.82 0.57 13.15
CA VAL A 133 5.33 -0.04 11.93
C VAL A 133 4.20 -0.80 11.24
N ILE A 134 3.91 -0.47 10.00
CA ILE A 134 2.94 -1.17 9.16
C ILE A 134 3.69 -2.07 8.20
N LEU A 135 3.59 -3.38 8.45
CA LEU A 135 4.16 -4.43 7.61
C LEU A 135 3.20 -4.80 6.50
N ILE A 136 3.69 -4.81 5.27
CA ILE A 136 2.88 -5.06 4.08
C ILE A 136 3.22 -6.44 3.51
N ASN A 137 2.19 -7.23 3.23
CA ASN A 137 2.25 -8.60 2.71
C ASN A 137 3.21 -9.55 3.44
N PRO A 138 3.18 -9.62 4.78
CA PRO A 138 3.96 -10.63 5.51
C PRO A 138 3.53 -12.05 5.14
N ASN A 139 4.45 -13.00 5.24
CA ASN A 139 4.20 -14.40 4.86
C ASN A 139 3.58 -15.21 6.00
N TYR A 140 3.91 -14.90 7.25
CA TYR A 140 3.41 -15.63 8.40
C TYR A 140 3.48 -14.77 9.66
N PHE A 141 2.80 -15.22 10.71
CA PHE A 141 3.03 -14.76 12.07
C PHE A 141 3.14 -15.93 13.04
N ILE A 142 3.80 -15.70 14.16
CA ILE A 142 4.01 -16.67 15.24
C ILE A 142 3.53 -16.02 16.55
N TYR A 143 2.68 -16.74 17.27
CA TYR A 143 2.20 -16.38 18.59
C TYR A 143 2.18 -17.62 19.49
N TYR A 144 2.81 -17.53 20.66
CA TYR A 144 3.03 -18.66 21.59
C TYR A 144 3.43 -19.97 20.88
N GLY A 145 4.48 -19.90 20.06
CA GLY A 145 5.03 -21.08 19.35
C GLY A 145 4.19 -21.60 18.18
N THR A 146 2.95 -21.13 18.00
CA THR A 146 2.10 -21.52 16.87
C THR A 146 2.36 -20.59 15.69
N LYS A 147 2.62 -21.16 14.51
CA LYS A 147 2.85 -20.43 13.26
C LYS A 147 1.61 -20.50 12.37
N TRP A 148 1.17 -19.35 11.87
CA TRP A 148 0.12 -19.25 10.86
C TRP A 148 0.68 -18.66 9.57
N ASN A 149 0.43 -19.32 8.45
CA ASN A 149 0.78 -18.81 7.12
C ASN A 149 -0.34 -17.88 6.64
N ILE A 150 0.03 -16.66 6.26
CA ILE A 150 -0.92 -15.65 5.79
C ILE A 150 -1.26 -15.97 4.33
N PRO A 151 -2.56 -16.15 3.99
CA PRO A 151 -2.95 -16.48 2.63
C PRO A 151 -2.67 -15.30 1.70
N LYS A 152 -2.13 -15.60 0.51
CA LYS A 152 -2.01 -14.61 -0.56
C LYS A 152 -3.40 -14.26 -1.09
N ASN A 153 -3.58 -13.01 -1.50
CA ASN A 153 -4.82 -12.59 -2.14
C ASN A 153 -4.79 -12.86 -3.65
N ASN A 154 -5.88 -13.43 -4.16
CA ASN A 154 -6.13 -13.57 -5.59
C ASN A 154 -7.06 -12.43 -6.01
N SER A 155 -6.52 -11.41 -6.67
CA SER A 155 -7.31 -10.27 -7.12
C SER A 155 -8.00 -10.58 -8.45
N PRO A 156 -9.28 -10.19 -8.63
CA PRO A 156 -9.95 -10.25 -9.92
C PRO A 156 -9.53 -9.14 -10.90
N TYR A 157 -8.77 -8.14 -10.43
CA TYR A 157 -8.34 -6.99 -11.22
C TYR A 157 -6.82 -6.96 -11.44
N THR A 158 -6.39 -6.28 -12.50
CA THR A 158 -4.99 -5.95 -12.76
C THR A 158 -4.38 -5.19 -11.59
N PRO A 159 -3.21 -5.63 -11.06
CA PRO A 159 -2.58 -4.95 -9.95
C PRO A 159 -2.10 -3.55 -10.36
N PRO A 160 -2.29 -2.53 -9.52
CA PRO A 160 -1.76 -1.20 -9.79
C PRO A 160 -0.22 -1.22 -9.80
N MET A 161 0.39 -0.40 -10.66
CA MET A 161 1.84 -0.29 -10.79
C MET A 161 2.39 0.94 -10.05
N LEU A 162 3.70 0.96 -9.86
CA LEU A 162 4.41 2.13 -9.35
C LEU A 162 4.50 3.20 -10.44
N ILE A 163 4.05 4.42 -10.15
CA ILE A 163 4.05 5.52 -11.13
C ILE A 163 4.60 6.80 -10.50
N ASN A 164 5.45 7.51 -11.23
CA ASN A 164 5.79 8.90 -10.93
C ASN A 164 4.79 9.83 -11.60
N LEU A 165 3.70 10.11 -10.90
CA LEU A 165 2.57 10.90 -11.41
C LEU A 165 3.02 12.29 -11.90
N THR A 166 3.94 12.96 -11.18
CA THR A 166 4.43 14.29 -11.60
C THR A 166 5.20 14.23 -12.92
N LYS A 167 6.11 13.27 -13.08
CA LYS A 167 6.86 13.13 -14.33
C LYS A 167 5.96 12.75 -15.50
N THR A 168 5.04 11.81 -15.29
CA THR A 168 4.09 11.37 -16.32
C THR A 168 3.20 12.52 -16.78
N VAL A 169 2.65 13.31 -15.84
CA VAL A 169 1.84 14.50 -16.17
C VAL A 169 2.66 15.51 -16.96
N ASN A 170 3.89 15.81 -16.55
CA ASN A 170 4.74 16.77 -17.24
C ASN A 170 5.16 16.29 -18.64
N TYR A 171 5.29 14.98 -18.85
CA TYR A 171 5.54 14.42 -20.17
C TYR A 171 4.30 14.55 -21.07
N LEU A 172 3.13 14.14 -20.57
CA LEU A 172 1.87 14.25 -21.32
C LEU A 172 1.53 15.70 -21.70
N ARG A 173 1.77 16.67 -20.80
CA ARG A 173 1.61 18.11 -21.09
C ARG A 173 2.47 18.61 -22.26
N LYS A 174 3.59 17.96 -22.55
CA LYS A 174 4.46 18.33 -23.67
C LYS A 174 4.02 17.69 -24.98
N CYS A 175 3.39 16.52 -24.91
CA CYS A 175 3.00 15.73 -26.06
C CYS A 175 1.57 16.03 -26.52
N LEU A 176 0.68 16.39 -25.60
CA LEU A 176 -0.72 16.66 -25.87
C LEU A 176 -0.97 18.17 -25.87
N LEU A 177 -1.89 18.61 -26.74
CA LEU A 177 -2.41 19.98 -26.74
C LEU A 177 -3.50 20.18 -25.66
N ASP A 178 -4.05 19.08 -25.13
CA ASP A 178 -5.12 19.08 -24.15
C ASP A 178 -4.69 19.49 -22.74
N GLU A 179 -5.66 19.94 -21.93
CA GLU A 179 -5.41 20.27 -20.53
C GLU A 179 -5.17 19.01 -19.69
N VAL A 180 -3.93 18.81 -19.23
CA VAL A 180 -3.55 17.67 -18.38
C VAL A 180 -3.43 18.10 -16.91
N LYS A 181 -4.26 17.53 -16.04
CA LYS A 181 -4.32 17.81 -14.60
C LYS A 181 -3.98 16.57 -13.77
N LEU A 182 -3.19 16.78 -12.72
CA LEU A 182 -2.96 15.76 -11.69
C LEU A 182 -4.00 15.89 -10.59
N GLU A 183 -4.75 14.83 -10.33
CA GLU A 183 -5.63 14.75 -9.18
C GLU A 183 -4.94 13.95 -8.07
N TYR A 184 -4.74 14.57 -6.90
CA TYR A 184 -4.03 13.92 -5.79
C TYR A 184 -4.96 13.01 -4.96
N ASN A 185 -6.22 13.43 -4.79
CA ASN A 185 -7.20 12.73 -3.97
C ASN A 185 -7.72 11.45 -4.64
N PHE A 186 -7.71 11.41 -5.96
CA PHE A 186 -7.87 10.21 -6.77
C PHE A 186 -6.58 10.10 -7.55
N PRO A 187 -5.63 9.21 -7.23
CA PRO A 187 -4.31 9.20 -7.85
C PRO A 187 -4.42 8.88 -9.34
N ARG A 188 -4.80 9.88 -10.13
CA ARG A 188 -5.14 9.78 -11.55
C ARG A 188 -4.71 11.05 -12.25
N ILE A 189 -4.44 10.91 -13.53
CA ILE A 189 -4.19 12.02 -14.44
C ILE A 189 -5.46 12.21 -15.25
N ASN A 190 -5.99 13.41 -15.23
CA ASN A 190 -7.18 13.81 -15.97
C ASN A 190 -6.73 14.61 -17.21
N ILE A 191 -7.21 14.19 -18.38
CA ILE A 191 -6.96 14.84 -19.65
C ILE A 191 -8.30 15.33 -20.17
N ASP A 192 -8.52 16.65 -20.08
CA ASP A 192 -9.71 17.37 -20.55
C ASP A 192 -11.06 16.76 -20.13
N ASN A 193 -11.11 16.07 -18.97
CA ASN A 193 -12.27 15.28 -18.50
C ASN A 193 -12.77 14.21 -19.48
N LYS A 194 -11.98 13.85 -20.50
CA LYS A 194 -12.31 12.85 -21.52
C LYS A 194 -11.60 11.53 -21.28
N ALA A 195 -10.35 11.61 -20.82
CA ALA A 195 -9.52 10.46 -20.50
C ALA A 195 -8.90 10.56 -19.10
N TYR A 196 -8.82 9.42 -18.44
CA TYR A 196 -8.30 9.26 -17.08
C TYR A 196 -7.25 8.17 -17.05
N ILE A 197 -6.04 8.51 -16.62
CA ILE A 197 -4.95 7.54 -16.44
C ILE A 197 -4.87 7.19 -14.96
N TYR A 198 -5.12 5.92 -14.66
CA TYR A 198 -4.98 5.34 -13.33
C TYR A 198 -3.71 4.48 -13.23
N PRO A 199 -3.24 4.17 -12.02
CA PRO A 199 -2.12 3.25 -11.80
C PRO A 199 -2.33 1.83 -12.33
N TYR A 200 -3.56 1.47 -12.70
CA TYR A 200 -3.89 0.18 -13.29
C TYR A 200 -4.22 0.25 -14.79
N GLY A 201 -4.31 1.44 -15.39
CA GLY A 201 -4.61 1.59 -16.82
C GLY A 201 -5.33 2.88 -17.17
N THR A 202 -5.56 3.07 -18.47
CA THR A 202 -6.24 4.24 -19.04
C THR A 202 -7.71 3.93 -19.29
N ILE A 203 -8.60 4.81 -18.81
CA ILE A 203 -10.04 4.79 -19.06
C ILE A 203 -10.39 6.05 -19.85
N SER A 204 -11.05 5.91 -20.99
CA SER A 204 -11.47 7.01 -21.86
C SER A 204 -12.77 6.63 -22.53
N ASN A 205 -13.61 7.63 -22.80
CA ASN A 205 -14.79 7.49 -23.66
C ASN A 205 -14.45 7.69 -25.15
N ASP A 206 -13.22 8.12 -25.44
CA ASP A 206 -12.65 8.30 -26.78
C ASP A 206 -11.52 7.28 -26.97
N ASP A 207 -11.74 6.30 -27.86
CA ASP A 207 -10.79 5.23 -28.13
C ASP A 207 -9.54 5.72 -28.87
N HIS A 208 -9.66 6.71 -29.75
CA HIS A 208 -8.52 7.27 -30.46
C HIS A 208 -7.59 8.00 -29.50
N LEU A 209 -8.14 8.84 -28.62
CA LEU A 209 -7.38 9.49 -27.55
C LEU A 209 -6.73 8.47 -26.62
N LYS A 210 -7.43 7.37 -26.31
CA LYS A 210 -6.91 6.28 -25.48
C LYS A 210 -5.70 5.60 -26.11
N GLU A 211 -5.75 5.30 -27.40
CA GLU A 211 -4.65 4.70 -28.14
C GLU A 211 -3.43 5.61 -28.19
N GLN A 212 -3.64 6.91 -28.49
CA GLN A 212 -2.58 7.92 -28.45
C GLN A 212 -1.92 7.99 -27.07
N ILE A 213 -2.72 8.09 -26.00
CA ILE A 213 -2.22 8.11 -24.62
C ILE A 213 -1.42 6.85 -24.31
N ASN A 214 -1.95 5.67 -24.64
CA ASN A 214 -1.26 4.41 -24.35
C ASN A 214 0.08 4.33 -25.08
N THR A 215 0.14 4.80 -26.32
CA THR A 215 1.39 4.86 -27.11
C THR A 215 2.42 5.76 -26.43
N LEU A 216 2.03 6.98 -26.06
CA LEU A 216 2.88 7.92 -25.34
C LEU A 216 3.35 7.36 -23.98
N LEU A 217 2.47 6.67 -23.25
CA LEU A 217 2.82 6.06 -21.96
C LEU A 217 3.84 4.92 -22.15
N MET A 218 3.70 4.10 -23.20
CA MET A 218 4.68 3.07 -23.53
C MET A 218 6.04 3.68 -23.92
N GLU A 219 6.07 4.75 -24.71
CA GLU A 219 7.29 5.50 -25.02
C GLU A 219 7.94 6.09 -23.75
N HIS A 220 7.14 6.50 -22.78
CA HIS A 220 7.59 6.94 -21.46
C HIS A 220 8.04 5.79 -20.53
N GLY A 221 7.97 4.54 -20.99
CA GLY A 221 8.37 3.34 -20.25
C GLY A 221 7.31 2.81 -19.27
N LEU A 222 6.05 3.23 -19.40
CA LEU A 222 4.93 2.74 -18.60
C LEU A 222 4.13 1.70 -19.39
N TYR A 223 4.25 0.44 -18.97
CA TYR A 223 3.59 -0.70 -19.60
C TYR A 223 2.50 -1.27 -18.69
N PHE A 224 1.24 -0.99 -19.00
CA PHE A 224 0.11 -1.59 -18.29
C PHE A 224 -0.08 -3.03 -18.74
N ARG A 225 -0.24 -3.94 -17.77
CA ARG A 225 -0.60 -5.32 -18.09
C ARG A 225 -2.08 -5.35 -18.42
N THR A 226 -2.40 -5.56 -19.69
CA THR A 226 -3.74 -5.93 -20.16
C THR A 226 -4.08 -7.35 -19.73
#